data_AF-A0A7S9GZQ8-F1
#
_entry.id   AF-A0A7S9GZQ8-F1
#
_cell.length_a   1.000
_cell.length_b   1.000
_cell.length_c   1.000
_cell.angle_alpha   90.00
_cell.angle_beta   90.00
_cell.angle_gamma   90.00
#
_symmetry.space_group_name_H-M   'P 1'
#
loop_
_entity.id
_entity.type
_entity.pdbx_description
1 polymer ?
#
loop_
_entity_poly.entity_id
_entity_poly.type
_entity_poly.pdbx_seq_one_letter_code
_entity_poly.pdbx_strand_id
1 'polypeptide(L)'
;MSAFLDTNILVYAQQTGPKATISQDLIAQGGTISVQVLNELTNVLRKKDQRSWRDIELVLDDVDNALDPALPLTAATTRAALALARDHGFAFYDALIVAAAIEAGCDVLYTEDMQHGRSIAGLAIVNPFLGHTP
;
A
#
# COMPACT_ATOMS: atom_id res chain seq x y z
N MET A 1 8.84 10.06 -10.38
CA MET A 1 7.59 9.28 -10.40
C MET A 1 7.24 9.01 -8.95
N SER A 2 6.11 9.51 -8.46
CA SER A 2 5.68 9.33 -7.07
C SER A 2 4.96 7.99 -6.93
N ALA A 3 5.37 7.18 -5.95
CA ALA A 3 4.83 5.85 -5.73
C ALA A 3 4.02 5.78 -4.44
N PHE A 4 2.89 5.07 -4.50
CA PHE A 4 2.10 4.68 -3.35
C PHE A 4 2.28 3.18 -3.09
N LEU A 5 2.51 2.80 -1.84
CA LEU A 5 2.72 1.41 -1.45
C LEU A 5 1.49 0.85 -0.74
N ASP A 6 0.98 -0.29 -1.22
CA ASP A 6 -0.11 -1.02 -0.58
C ASP A 6 0.40 -1.86 0.61
N THR A 7 -0.51 -2.30 1.48
CA THR A 7 -0.26 -3.14 2.65
C THR A 7 0.48 -4.42 2.29
N ASN A 8 0.14 -5.08 1.18
CA ASN A 8 0.81 -6.32 0.78
C ASN A 8 2.32 -6.12 0.56
N ILE A 9 2.75 -4.97 0.05
CA ILE A 9 4.18 -4.64 -0.13
C ILE A 9 4.88 -4.59 1.23
N LEU A 10 4.32 -3.86 2.20
CA LEU A 10 4.90 -3.74 3.53
C LEU A 10 4.87 -5.09 4.27
N VAL A 11 3.82 -5.89 4.11
CA VAL A 11 3.74 -7.25 4.69
C VAL A 11 4.81 -8.17 4.09
N TYR A 12 5.05 -8.12 2.77
CA TYR A 12 6.08 -8.94 2.14
C TYR A 12 7.49 -8.52 2.54
N ALA A 13 7.75 -7.22 2.74
CA ALA A 13 9.05 -6.74 3.21
C ALA A 13 9.46 -7.32 4.58
N GLN A 14 8.48 -7.78 5.37
CA GLN A 14 8.65 -8.41 6.67
C GLN A 14 8.89 -9.92 6.62
N GLN A 15 8.94 -10.50 5.41
CA GLN A 15 9.10 -11.93 5.17
C GLN A 15 10.47 -12.22 4.53
N THR A 16 10.64 -13.43 3.99
CA THR A 16 11.83 -13.86 3.26
C THR A 16 11.46 -14.32 1.84
N GLY A 17 12.45 -14.36 0.96
CA GLY A 17 12.30 -14.81 -0.43
C GLY A 17 12.09 -13.68 -1.44
N PRO A 18 11.81 -14.01 -2.71
CA PRO A 18 11.89 -13.05 -3.81
C PRO A 18 10.96 -11.84 -3.65
N LYS A 19 9.73 -12.05 -3.16
CA LYS A 19 8.78 -10.95 -2.92
C LYS A 19 9.25 -10.02 -1.80
N ALA A 20 9.91 -10.56 -0.78
CA ALA A 20 10.46 -9.76 0.31
C ALA A 20 11.57 -8.84 -0.22
N THR A 21 12.49 -9.37 -1.03
CA THR A 21 13.55 -8.57 -1.68
C THR A 21 12.96 -7.46 -2.55
N ILE A 22 12.00 -7.78 -3.44
CA ILE A 22 11.35 -6.78 -4.29
C ILE A 22 10.66 -5.70 -3.45
N SER A 23 9.99 -6.08 -2.36
CA SER A 23 9.27 -5.14 -1.51
C SER A 23 10.22 -4.24 -0.70
N GLN A 24 11.33 -4.80 -0.21
CA GLN A 24 12.39 -4.04 0.47
C GLN A 24 13.05 -3.05 -0.50
N ASP A 25 13.33 -3.46 -1.74
CA ASP A 25 13.89 -2.59 -2.77
C ASP A 25 12.93 -1.45 -3.14
N LEU A 26 11.61 -1.71 -3.18
CA LEU A 26 10.60 -0.67 -3.40
C LEU A 26 10.54 0.32 -2.23
N ILE A 27 10.53 -0.17 -0.99
CA ILE A 27 10.52 0.68 0.21
C ILE A 27 11.79 1.53 0.28
N ALA A 28 12.95 0.97 -0.07
CA ALA A 28 14.22 1.69 -0.08
C ALA A 28 14.30 2.82 -1.13
N GLN A 29 13.44 2.79 -2.15
CA GLN A 29 13.28 3.89 -3.11
C GLN A 29 12.40 5.03 -2.56
N GLY A 30 11.83 4.87 -1.37
CA GLY A 30 10.87 5.77 -0.77
C GLY A 30 9.47 5.61 -1.38
N GLY A 31 8.53 6.39 -0.86
CA GLY A 31 7.15 6.38 -1.33
C GLY A 31 6.18 6.87 -0.28
N THR A 32 4.93 6.98 -0.68
CA THR A 32 3.82 7.43 0.15
C THR A 32 2.94 6.24 0.55
N ILE A 33 2.38 6.32 1.75
CA ILE A 33 1.34 5.41 2.24
C ILE A 33 0.23 6.21 2.92
N SER A 34 -0.83 5.56 3.34
CA SER A 34 -1.86 6.16 4.19
C SER A 34 -1.94 5.45 5.53
N VAL A 35 -2.61 6.08 6.50
CA VAL A 35 -2.90 5.44 7.80
C VAL A 35 -3.74 4.16 7.64
N GLN A 36 -4.47 3.97 6.52
CA GLN A 36 -5.14 2.69 6.24
C GLN A 36 -4.13 1.55 6.12
N VAL A 37 -3.03 1.79 5.41
CA VAL A 37 -1.97 0.80 5.19
C VAL A 37 -1.34 0.41 6.53
N LEU A 38 -1.08 1.38 7.41
CA LEU A 38 -0.55 1.12 8.76
C LEU A 38 -1.51 0.29 9.62
N ASN A 39 -2.82 0.59 9.55
CA ASN A 39 -3.85 -0.14 10.29
C ASN A 39 -3.94 -1.60 9.82
N GLU A 40 -3.92 -1.82 8.50
CA GLU A 40 -3.97 -3.15 7.92
C GLU A 40 -2.70 -3.94 8.22
N LEU A 41 -1.52 -3.33 8.07
CA LEU A 41 -0.24 -3.94 8.42
C LEU A 41 -0.25 -4.40 9.88
N THR A 42 -0.63 -3.51 10.81
CA THR A 42 -0.75 -3.82 12.23
C THR A 42 -1.67 -5.02 12.47
N ASN A 43 -2.84 -5.04 11.84
CA ASN A 43 -3.80 -6.13 11.97
C ASN A 43 -3.27 -7.45 11.40
N VAL A 44 -2.56 -7.43 10.26
CA VAL A 44 -1.93 -8.61 9.67
C VAL A 44 -0.82 -9.15 10.57
N LEU A 45 0.13 -8.31 10.98
CA LEU A 45 1.24 -8.71 11.85
C LEU A 45 0.74 -9.28 13.19
N ARG A 46 -0.36 -8.72 13.72
CA ARG A 46 -0.93 -9.19 14.98
C ARG A 46 -1.72 -10.49 14.82
N LYS A 47 -2.60 -10.60 13.82
CA LYS A 47 -3.53 -11.74 13.71
C LYS A 47 -2.96 -12.91 12.94
N LYS A 48 -2.20 -12.65 11.87
CA LYS A 48 -1.65 -13.68 10.98
C LYS A 48 -0.28 -14.13 11.44
N ASP A 49 0.59 -13.18 11.75
CA ASP A 49 1.99 -13.47 12.13
C ASP A 49 2.16 -13.63 13.65
N GLN A 50 1.13 -13.34 14.44
CA GLN A 50 1.10 -13.45 15.90
C GLN A 50 2.24 -12.70 16.62
N ARG A 51 2.74 -11.61 16.02
CA ARG A 51 3.83 -10.79 16.58
C ARG A 51 3.40 -10.11 17.89
N SER A 52 4.38 -9.83 18.75
CA SER A 52 4.15 -9.04 19.96
C SER A 52 3.88 -7.57 19.60
N TRP A 53 3.24 -6.82 20.50
CA TRP A 53 3.02 -5.38 20.27
C TRP A 53 4.33 -4.63 20.11
N ARG A 54 5.37 -5.02 20.87
CA ARG A 54 6.71 -4.43 20.76
C ARG A 54 7.33 -4.66 19.39
N ASP A 55 7.18 -5.85 18.82
CA ASP A 55 7.72 -6.12 17.48
C ASP A 55 6.97 -5.32 16.41
N ILE A 56 5.66 -5.11 16.61
CA ILE A 56 4.85 -4.29 15.70
C ILE A 56 5.25 -2.82 15.78
N GLU A 57 5.48 -2.29 16.99
CA GLU A 57 6.00 -0.93 17.19
C GLU A 57 7.30 -0.71 16.41
N LEU A 58 8.26 -1.64 16.53
CA LEU A 58 9.52 -1.55 15.78
C LEU A 58 9.32 -1.55 14.26
N VAL A 59 8.36 -2.35 13.75
CA VAL A 59 8.05 -2.34 12.32
C VAL A 59 7.44 -1.02 11.87
N LEU A 60 6.58 -0.40 12.69
CA LEU A 60 6.01 0.92 12.35
C LEU A 60 7.07 2.02 12.42
N ASP A 61 7.98 1.97 13.40
CA ASP A 61 9.13 2.88 13.47
C ASP A 61 10.02 2.74 12.22
N ASP A 62 10.27 1.52 11.74
CA ASP A 62 11.04 1.28 10.50
C ASP A 62 10.33 1.87 9.27
N VAL A 63 9.00 1.76 9.20
CA VAL A 63 8.18 2.35 8.13
C VAL A 63 8.27 3.87 8.15
N ASP A 64 8.12 4.48 9.32
CA ASP A 64 8.20 5.94 9.50
C ASP A 64 9.59 6.51 9.15
N ASN A 65 10.65 5.71 9.33
CA ASN A 65 12.01 6.08 8.95
C ASN A 65 12.30 5.92 7.44
N ALA A 66 11.56 5.05 6.75
CA ALA A 66 11.83 4.69 5.35
C ALA A 66 10.95 5.43 4.34
N LEU A 67 9.74 5.84 4.73
CA LEU A 67 8.72 6.40 3.84
C LEU A 67 8.33 7.83 4.21
N ASP A 68 7.59 8.49 3.32
CA ASP A 68 6.97 9.77 3.64
C ASP A 68 5.92 9.58 4.76
N PRO A 69 5.65 10.63 5.58
CA PRO A 69 4.62 10.56 6.60
C PRO A 69 3.29 10.06 6.05
N ALA A 70 2.72 9.05 6.70
CA ALA A 70 1.48 8.43 6.24
C ALA A 70 0.33 9.44 6.14
N LEU A 71 -0.34 9.45 4.98
CA LEU A 71 -1.46 10.36 4.75
C LEU A 71 -2.67 10.02 5.63
N PRO A 72 -3.31 11.03 6.24
CA PRO A 72 -4.52 10.81 7.03
C PRO A 72 -5.69 10.42 6.11
N LEU A 73 -6.57 9.55 6.61
CA LEU A 73 -7.86 9.31 5.96
C LEU A 73 -8.86 10.34 6.46
N THR A 74 -9.53 11.01 5.53
CA THR A 74 -10.59 11.97 5.84
C THR A 74 -11.96 11.44 5.41
N ALA A 75 -13.03 12.08 5.87
CA ALA A 75 -14.36 11.77 5.38
C ALA A 75 -14.50 12.02 3.85
N ALA A 76 -13.69 12.92 3.28
CA ALA A 76 -13.63 13.13 1.84
C ALA A 76 -12.98 11.93 1.15
N THR A 77 -11.87 11.41 1.68
CA THR A 77 -11.20 10.19 1.19
C THR A 77 -12.18 9.00 1.20
N THR A 78 -12.98 8.85 2.25
CA THR A 78 -14.03 7.81 2.32
C THR A 78 -15.12 7.97 1.24
N ARG A 79 -15.55 9.21 0.95
CA ARG A 79 -16.53 9.46 -0.11
C ARG A 79 -15.97 9.18 -1.49
N ALA A 80 -14.70 9.52 -1.72
CA ALA A 80 -13.99 9.17 -2.95
C ALA A 80 -13.87 7.66 -3.11
N ALA A 81 -13.47 6.95 -2.05
CA ALA A 81 -13.40 5.49 -2.03
C ALA A 81 -14.75 4.83 -2.33
N LEU A 82 -15.85 5.34 -1.78
CA LEU A 82 -17.19 4.83 -2.09
C LEU A 82 -17.52 4.95 -3.59
N ALA A 83 -17.20 6.10 -4.20
CA ALA A 83 -17.39 6.29 -5.63
C ALA A 83 -16.53 5.32 -6.45
N LEU A 84 -15.25 5.17 -6.08
CA LEU A 84 -14.34 4.23 -6.72
C LEU A 84 -14.83 2.78 -6.59
N ALA A 85 -15.25 2.34 -5.40
CA ALA A 85 -15.78 1.00 -5.19
C ALA A 85 -17.00 0.72 -6.10
N ARG A 86 -17.94 1.68 -6.14
CA ARG A 86 -19.15 1.57 -6.97
C ARG A 86 -18.85 1.56 -8.46
N ASP A 87 -18.01 2.48 -8.92
CA ASP A 87 -17.83 2.76 -10.36
C ASP A 87 -16.75 1.87 -10.99
N HIS A 88 -15.82 1.37 -10.17
CA HIS A 88 -14.67 0.58 -10.62
C HIS A 88 -14.63 -0.85 -10.07
N GLY A 89 -15.60 -1.25 -9.22
CA GLY A 89 -15.76 -2.61 -8.73
C GLY A 89 -14.72 -3.06 -7.71
N PHE A 90 -14.05 -2.12 -7.03
CA PHE A 90 -13.10 -2.44 -5.98
C PHE A 90 -13.80 -2.89 -4.69
N ALA A 91 -13.14 -3.73 -3.90
CA ALA A 91 -13.49 -3.87 -2.50
C ALA A 91 -13.29 -2.51 -1.79
N PHE A 92 -14.05 -2.25 -0.74
CA PHE A 92 -14.10 -0.90 -0.18
C PHE A 92 -12.76 -0.44 0.44
N TYR A 93 -12.02 -1.33 1.09
CA TYR A 93 -10.72 -0.98 1.67
C TYR A 93 -9.64 -0.78 0.57
N ASP A 94 -9.65 -1.60 -0.47
CA ASP A 94 -8.84 -1.37 -1.68
C ASP A 94 -9.16 0.00 -2.30
N ALA A 95 -10.44 0.35 -2.39
CA ALA A 95 -10.87 1.66 -2.90
C ALA A 95 -10.39 2.83 -2.03
N LEU A 96 -10.25 2.65 -0.71
CA LEU A 96 -9.65 3.65 0.19
C LEU A 96 -8.17 3.87 -0.12
N ILE A 97 -7.44 2.79 -0.41
CA ILE A 97 -6.02 2.87 -0.80
C ILE A 97 -5.87 3.60 -2.14
N VAL A 98 -6.70 3.25 -3.14
CA VAL A 98 -6.71 3.94 -4.44
C VAL A 98 -7.07 5.43 -4.27
N ALA A 99 -8.08 5.74 -3.45
CA ALA A 99 -8.47 7.13 -3.17
C ALA A 99 -7.31 7.93 -2.55
N ALA A 100 -6.64 7.36 -1.54
CA ALA A 100 -5.51 8.00 -0.88
C ALA A 100 -4.32 8.20 -1.85
N ALA A 101 -4.04 7.22 -2.71
CA ALA A 101 -2.98 7.33 -3.72
C ALA A 101 -3.27 8.43 -4.76
N ILE A 102 -4.53 8.58 -5.18
CA ILE A 102 -4.96 9.68 -6.07
C ILE A 102 -4.86 11.03 -5.33
N GLU A 103 -5.31 11.11 -4.08
CA GLU A 103 -5.23 12.31 -3.25
C GLU A 103 -3.78 12.77 -3.02
N ALA A 104 -2.86 11.82 -2.88
CA ALA A 104 -1.42 12.05 -2.78
C ALA A 104 -0.78 12.59 -4.07
N GLY A 105 -1.48 12.51 -5.21
CA GLY A 105 -0.89 12.78 -6.52
C GLY A 105 0.17 11.75 -6.92
N CYS A 106 0.02 10.50 -6.49
CA CYS A 106 0.91 9.42 -6.90
C CYS A 106 0.69 9.03 -8.36
N ASP A 107 1.79 8.74 -9.07
CA ASP A 107 1.77 8.24 -10.44
C ASP A 107 1.50 6.72 -10.48
N VAL A 108 1.97 5.99 -9.47
CA VAL A 108 1.88 4.52 -9.39
C VAL A 108 1.37 4.08 -8.02
N LEU A 109 0.49 3.08 -8.00
CA LEU A 109 0.14 2.27 -6.83
C LEU A 109 0.74 0.87 -7.01
N TYR A 110 1.66 0.50 -6.14
CA TYR A 110 2.21 -0.85 -6.08
C TYR A 110 1.34 -1.75 -5.21
N THR A 111 0.76 -2.79 -5.81
CA THR A 111 -0.16 -3.71 -5.13
C THR A 111 -0.21 -5.05 -5.84
N GLU A 112 -0.26 -6.14 -5.08
CA GLU A 112 -0.52 -7.48 -5.61
C GLU A 112 -2.01 -7.74 -5.88
N ASP A 113 -2.89 -7.21 -5.03
CA ASP A 113 -4.29 -7.64 -4.91
C ASP A 113 -5.21 -7.01 -5.98
N MET A 114 -4.72 -6.01 -6.70
CA MET A 114 -5.48 -5.32 -7.75
C MET A 114 -5.02 -5.70 -9.16
N GLN A 115 -5.89 -5.43 -10.15
CA GLN A 115 -5.60 -5.72 -11.55
C GLN A 115 -4.45 -4.87 -12.08
N HIS A 116 -3.30 -5.52 -12.32
CA HIS A 116 -2.14 -4.91 -12.96
C HIS A 116 -2.47 -4.31 -14.33
N GLY A 117 -1.86 -3.16 -14.64
CA GLY A 117 -2.00 -2.46 -15.91
C GLY A 117 -3.25 -1.58 -16.00
N ARG A 118 -4.08 -1.56 -14.95
CA ARG A 118 -5.21 -0.63 -14.86
C ARG A 118 -4.71 0.78 -14.56
N SER A 119 -5.38 1.79 -15.12
CA SER A 119 -5.16 3.19 -14.77
C SER A 119 -6.47 3.85 -14.35
N ILE A 120 -6.43 4.63 -13.26
CA ILE A 120 -7.61 5.30 -12.69
C ILE A 120 -7.22 6.72 -12.32
N ALA A 121 -7.87 7.70 -12.94
CA ALA A 121 -7.58 9.13 -12.70
C ALA A 121 -6.07 9.47 -12.80
N GLY A 122 -5.34 8.81 -13.71
CA GLY A 122 -3.90 9.00 -13.89
C GLY A 122 -3.01 8.09 -13.02
N LEU A 123 -3.54 7.47 -11.97
CA LEU A 123 -2.81 6.51 -11.14
C LEU A 123 -2.69 5.17 -11.86
N ALA A 124 -1.47 4.70 -12.11
CA ALA A 124 -1.20 3.37 -12.66
C ALA A 124 -1.15 2.31 -11.55
N ILE A 125 -1.87 1.21 -11.73
CA ILE A 125 -1.88 0.07 -10.79
C ILE A 125 -0.87 -0.97 -11.27
N VAL A 126 0.18 -1.18 -10.48
CA VAL A 126 1.30 -2.03 -10.83
C VAL A 126 1.47 -3.15 -9.80
N ASN A 127 1.43 -4.41 -10.27
CA ASN A 127 1.84 -5.54 -9.46
C ASN A 127 3.34 -5.77 -9.70
N PRO A 128 4.21 -5.46 -8.73
CA PRO A 128 5.65 -5.54 -8.91
C PRO A 128 6.18 -6.99 -8.99
N PHE A 129 5.34 -7.97 -8.67
CA PHE A 129 5.72 -9.39 -8.60
C PHE A 129 5.49 -10.16 -9.90
N LEU A 130 4.88 -9.54 -10.93
CA LEU A 130 4.58 -10.22 -12.19
C LEU A 130 5.80 -10.42 -13.11
N GLY A 131 6.99 -9.99 -12.69
CA GLY A 131 8.19 -10.01 -13.52
C GLY A 131 8.09 -8.98 -14.63
N HIS A 132 9.13 -8.18 -14.84
CA HIS A 132 9.24 -7.41 -16.07
C HIS A 132 9.33 -8.42 -17.22
N THR A 133 8.22 -8.66 -17.92
CA THR A 133 8.35 -9.19 -19.27
C THR A 133 8.85 -8.01 -20.10
N PRO A 134 10.04 -8.08 -20.71
CA PRO A 134 10.53 -7.02 -21.57
C PRO A 134 9.57 -6.72 -22.73
#